data_AF-A0AAU2HMJ9-F1
#
_entry.id   AF-A0AAU2HMJ9-F1
#
_cell.length_a   1.000
_cell.length_b   1.000
_cell.length_c   1.000
_cell.angle_alpha   90.00
_cell.angle_beta   90.00
_cell.angle_gamma   90.00
#
_symmetry.space_group_name_H-M   'P 1'
#
loop_
_entity.id
_entity.type
_entity.pdbx_description
1 polymer ?
#
loop_
_entity_poly.entity_id
_entity_poly.type
_entity_poly.pdbx_seq_one_letter_code
_entity_poly.pdbx_strand_id
1 'polypeptide(L)' 'MMTAGVDHLLHASRSRGLDTSRLEAIKAVSDRAIAEGHGTDSWASTVEALGG' A
#
# COMPACT_ATOMS: atom_id res chain seq x y z
N MET A 1 2.27 9.43 -7.07
CA MET A 1 0.86 9.63 -7.50
C MET A 1 -0.06 8.52 -6.97
N MET A 2 0.35 7.24 -7.01
CA MET A 2 -0.46 6.11 -6.50
C MET A 2 -0.70 6.14 -4.98
N THR A 3 0.31 6.45 -4.18
CA THR A 3 0.21 6.50 -2.70
C THR A 3 -0.82 7.50 -2.18
N ALA A 4 -0.81 8.73 -2.72
CA ALA A 4 -1.81 9.75 -2.38
C ALA A 4 -3.25 9.32 -2.71
N GLY A 5 -3.45 8.52 -3.76
CA GLY A 5 -4.76 7.97 -4.11
C GLY A 5 -5.22 6.90 -3.12
N VAL A 6 -4.31 6.00 -2.71
CA VAL A 6 -4.60 4.95 -1.72
C VAL A 6 -4.91 5.55 -0.35
N ASP A 7 -4.17 6.57 0.08
CA ASP A 7 -4.44 7.28 1.34
C ASP A 7 -5.85 7.90 1.35
N HIS A 8 -6.26 8.51 0.23
CA HIS A 8 -7.60 9.09 0.12
C HIS A 8 -8.70 8.01 0.18
N LEU A 9 -8.51 6.87 -0.49
CA LEU A 9 -9.45 5.76 -0.47
C LEU A 9 -9.59 5.14 0.93
N LEU A 10 -8.48 4.95 1.63
CA LEU A 10 -8.48 4.44 3.01
C LEU A 10 -9.23 5.38 3.95
N HIS A 11 -8.94 6.68 3.85
CA HIS A 11 -9.65 7.71 4.63
C HIS A 11 -11.16 7.69 4.36
N ALA A 12 -11.56 7.72 3.08
CA ALA A 12 -12.97 7.72 2.68
C ALA A 12 -13.71 6.39 2.99
N SER A 13 -12.98 5.29 3.15
CA SER A 13 -13.56 4.00 3.56
C SER A 13 -13.76 3.94 5.07
N ARG A 14 -12.78 4.39 5.86
CA ARG A 14 -12.90 4.51 7.32
C ARG A 14 -14.02 5.45 7.72
N SER A 15 -14.18 6.59 7.03
CA SER A 15 -15.27 7.53 7.32
C SER A 15 -16.67 6.94 7.08
N ARG A 16 -16.77 5.80 6.37
CA ARG A 16 -18.00 5.05 6.11
C ARG A 16 -18.16 3.82 7.00
N GLY A 17 -17.26 3.61 7.97
CA GLY A 17 -17.29 2.47 8.88
C GLY A 17 -16.85 1.14 8.24
N LEU A 18 -16.18 1.17 7.09
CA LEU A 18 -15.61 -0.03 6.48
C LEU A 18 -14.32 -0.43 7.22
N ASP A 19 -14.15 -1.74 7.44
CA ASP A 19 -12.88 -2.28 7.93
C ASP A 19 -11.82 -2.18 6.83
N THR A 20 -10.79 -1.36 7.08
CA THR A 20 -9.69 -1.13 6.16
C THR A 20 -8.40 -1.85 6.54
N SER A 21 -8.39 -2.63 7.62
CA SER A 21 -7.17 -3.24 8.18
C SER A 21 -6.35 -4.02 7.16
N ARG A 22 -7.00 -4.80 6.28
CA ARG A 22 -6.34 -5.55 5.21
C ARG A 22 -5.73 -4.66 4.13
N LEU A 23 -6.40 -3.57 3.77
CA LEU A 23 -5.90 -2.61 2.78
C LEU A 23 -4.73 -1.81 3.34
N GLU A 24 -4.77 -1.48 4.63
CA GLU A 24 -3.67 -0.81 5.33
C GLU A 24 -2.43 -1.73 5.42
N ALA A 25 -2.62 -3.03 5.64
CA ALA A 25 -1.53 -4.01 5.58
C ALA A 25 -0.90 -4.08 4.18
N ILE A 26 -1.70 -4.14 3.11
CA ILE A 26 -1.19 -4.13 1.73
C ILE A 26 -0.44 -2.82 1.43
N LYS A 27 -0.97 -1.68 1.88
CA LYS A 27 -0.29 -0.39 1.74
C LYS A 27 1.05 -0.38 2.44
N ALA A 28 1.14 -0.91 3.67
CA ALA A 28 2.39 -0.93 4.42
C ALA A 28 3.49 -1.73 3.69
N VAL A 29 3.15 -2.88 3.08
CA VAL A 29 4.11 -3.66 2.28
C VAL A 29 4.51 -2.90 1.00
N SER A 30 3.54 -2.24 0.36
CA SER A 30 3.80 -1.43 -0.85
C SER A 30 4.73 -0.24 -0.55
N ASP A 31 4.48 0.47 0.56
CA ASP A 31 5.31 1.58 1.02
C ASP A 31 6.73 1.11 1.35
N ARG A 32 6.87 -0.09 1.93
CA ARG A 32 8.18 -0.73 2.16
C ARG A 32 8.90 -1.03 0.84
N ALA A 33 8.24 -1.64 -0.13
CA ALA A 33 8.83 -1.94 -1.43
C ALA A 33 9.30 -0.66 -2.16
N ILE A 34 8.50 0.42 -2.08
CA ILE A 34 8.89 1.73 -2.60
C ILE A 34 10.16 2.25 -1.91
N ALA A 35 10.23 2.15 -0.58
CA ALA A 35 11.38 2.56 0.20
C ALA A 35 12.65 1.74 -0.12
N GLU A 36 12.48 0.47 -0.49
CA GLU A 36 13.56 -0.43 -0.95
C GLU A 36 13.99 -0.18 -2.41
N GLY A 37 13.32 0.74 -3.12
CA GLY A 37 13.69 1.16 -4.48
C GLY A 37 12.82 0.58 -5.59
N HIS A 38 11.80 -0.21 -5.27
CA HIS A 38 10.93 -0.88 -6.24
C HIS A 38 9.78 0.00 -6.76
N GLY A 39 9.79 1.31 -6.50
CA GLY A 39 8.67 2.20 -6.82
C GLY A 39 8.36 2.37 -8.32
N THR A 40 9.29 1.99 -9.19
CA THR A 40 9.12 2.00 -10.66
C THR A 40 8.91 0.60 -11.25
N ASP A 41 9.01 -0.44 -10.43
CA ASP A 41 8.87 -1.82 -10.86
C ASP A 41 7.40 -2.21 -11.02
N SER A 42 7.16 -3.42 -11.55
CA SER A 42 5.83 -4.01 -11.56
C SER A 42 5.28 -4.13 -10.14
N TRP A 43 3.97 -3.92 -9.95
CA TRP A 43 3.29 -4.18 -8.66
C TRP A 43 3.64 -5.55 -8.04
N ALA A 44 3.92 -6.56 -8.88
CA ALA A 44 4.31 -7.89 -8.42
C ALA A 44 5.62 -7.89 -7.60
N SER A 45 6.55 -6.94 -7.79
CA SER A 45 7.80 -6.85 -7.02
C SER A 45 7.57 -6.49 -5.54
N THR A 46 6.36 -6.09 -5.16
CA THR A 46 5.98 -5.86 -3.74
C THR A 46 6.20 -7.10 -2.88
N VAL A 47 6.21 -8.31 -3.47
CA VAL A 47 6.51 -9.56 -2.76
C VAL A 47 7.95 -9.64 -2.26
N GLU A 48 8.89 -8.94 -2.91
CA GLU A 48 10.31 -8.93 -2.49
C GLU A 48 10.46 -8.27 -1.10
N ALA A 49 9.62 -7.27 -0.79
CA ALA A 49 9.56 -6.64 0.52
C ALA A 49 9.04 -7.56 1.65
N LEU A 50 8.49 -8.73 1.31
CA LEU A 50 8.10 -9.76 2.27
C LEU A 50 9.26 -10.73 2.58
N GLY A 51 10.22 -10.85 1.67
CA GLY A 51 11.32 -11.82 1.71
C GLY A 51 12.62 -11.25 2.31
N GLY A 52 12.51 -10.58 3.46
CA GLY A 52 13.67 -10.18 4.27
C GLY A 52 14.29 -11.35 5.03
#